data_AF-A0A1I3SVE7-F1
#
_entry.id   AF-A0A1I3SVE7-F1
#
_cell.length_a   1.000
_cell.length_b   1.000
_cell.length_c   1.000
_cell.angle_alpha   90.00
_cell.angle_beta   90.00
_cell.angle_gamma   90.00
#
_symmetry.space_group_name_H-M   'P 1'
#
loop_
_entity.id
_entity.type
_entity.pdbx_description
1 polymer ?
#
loop_
_entity_poly.entity_id
_entity_poly.type
_entity_poly.pdbx_seq_one_letter_code
_entity_poly.pdbx_strand_id
1 'polypeptide(L)'
;MKKVLITLTLALFVQVGFAQDTFKEDVKKYFSYSGQSAGLEIVKNDLSSNVPAEKKVAFEKELDVSLNNLIESLADLYMSEFTHEEIKQINAFYETPVGKKLSSKNEFLLNKGQEISGEWSQGLIELMGRYMN
;
A
#
# COMPACT_ATOMS: atom_id res chain seq x y z
N MET A 1 42.74 21.66 0.20
CA MET A 1 42.19 20.47 0.87
C MET A 1 40.79 20.69 1.44
N LYS A 2 40.56 21.70 2.31
CA LYS A 2 39.21 21.99 2.87
C LYS A 2 38.11 22.20 1.80
N LYS A 3 38.40 22.94 0.74
CA LYS A 3 37.45 23.18 -0.37
C LYS A 3 37.13 21.89 -1.16
N VAL A 4 38.10 21.00 -1.35
CA VAL A 4 37.93 19.71 -2.05
C VAL A 4 37.10 18.73 -1.19
N LEU A 5 37.34 18.70 0.12
CA LEU A 5 36.55 17.90 1.06
C LEU A 5 35.08 18.30 1.04
N ILE A 6 34.76 19.61 1.07
CA ILE A 6 33.38 20.12 1.03
C ILE A 6 32.68 19.75 -0.28
N THR A 7 33.35 19.91 -1.43
CA THR A 7 32.77 19.52 -2.73
C THR A 7 32.49 18.02 -2.81
N LEU A 8 33.39 17.19 -2.27
CA LEU A 8 33.21 15.74 -2.25
C LEU A 8 32.07 15.31 -1.31
N THR A 9 31.90 15.97 -0.17
CA THR A 9 30.78 15.68 0.75
C THR A 9 29.45 16.06 0.12
N LEU A 10 29.37 17.24 -0.52
CA LEU A 10 28.14 17.69 -1.18
C LEU A 10 27.72 16.75 -2.33
N ALA A 11 28.69 16.23 -3.09
CA ALA A 11 28.43 15.24 -4.14
C ALA A 11 27.85 13.94 -3.59
N LEU A 12 28.31 13.47 -2.42
CA LEU A 12 27.77 12.28 -1.75
C LEU A 12 26.34 12.50 -1.23
N PHE A 13 26.05 13.68 -0.66
CA PHE A 13 24.69 14.01 -0.20
C PHE A 13 23.66 14.02 -1.34
N VAL A 14 24.04 14.53 -2.52
CA VAL A 14 23.17 14.51 -3.70
C VAL A 14 22.86 13.08 -4.13
N GLN A 15 23.85 12.18 -4.15
CA GLN A 15 23.64 10.78 -4.52
C GLN A 15 22.74 10.02 -3.53
N VAL A 16 22.86 10.31 -2.23
CA VAL A 16 22.00 9.70 -1.20
C VAL A 16 20.55 10.17 -1.35
N GLY A 17 20.32 11.45 -1.67
CA GLY A 17 18.98 11.98 -1.95
C GLY A 17 18.29 11.27 -3.10
N PHE A 18 18.97 11.13 -4.24
CA PHE A 18 18.43 10.41 -5.41
C PHE A 18 18.17 8.92 -5.12
N ALA A 19 19.03 8.26 -4.34
CA ALA A 19 18.82 6.86 -3.97
C ALA A 19 17.58 6.69 -3.08
N GLN A 20 17.36 7.60 -2.13
CA GLN A 20 16.21 7.58 -1.24
C GLN A 20 14.88 7.78 -1.99
N ASP A 21 14.85 8.70 -2.96
CA ASP A 21 13.66 8.94 -3.80
C ASP A 21 13.30 7.68 -4.61
N THR A 22 14.28 7.05 -5.26
CA THR A 22 14.05 5.82 -6.03
C THR A 22 13.61 4.64 -5.16
N PHE A 23 14.11 4.57 -3.92
CA PHE A 23 13.68 3.53 -2.99
C PHE A 23 12.22 3.70 -2.60
N LYS A 24 11.81 4.93 -2.26
CA LYS A 24 10.43 5.23 -1.92
C LYS A 24 9.47 4.95 -3.09
N GLU A 25 9.86 5.30 -4.31
CA GLU A 25 9.08 5.00 -5.52
C GLU A 25 8.88 3.50 -5.74
N ASP A 26 9.94 2.69 -5.54
CA ASP A 26 9.85 1.23 -5.65
C ASP A 26 8.94 0.63 -4.56
N VAL A 27 8.91 1.20 -3.35
CA VAL A 27 7.96 0.80 -2.31
C VAL A 27 6.52 1.13 -2.70
N LYS A 28 6.26 2.32 -3.23
CA LYS A 28 4.93 2.71 -3.73
C LYS A 28 4.47 1.82 -4.89
N LYS A 29 5.40 1.39 -5.75
CA LYS A 29 5.13 0.41 -6.81
C LYS A 29 4.70 -0.93 -6.22
N TYR A 30 5.35 -1.41 -5.16
CA TYR A 30 4.92 -2.60 -4.44
C TYR A 30 3.49 -2.45 -3.86
N PHE A 31 3.14 -1.29 -3.28
CA PHE A 31 1.77 -1.05 -2.80
C PHE A 31 0.72 -1.17 -3.89
N SER A 32 1.05 -0.72 -5.11
CA SER A 32 0.19 -0.90 -6.28
C SER A 32 0.01 -2.37 -6.65
N TYR A 33 1.08 -3.18 -6.64
CA TYR A 33 0.99 -4.59 -7.02
C TYR A 33 0.32 -5.47 -5.96
N SER A 34 0.62 -5.21 -4.68
CA SER A 34 0.06 -5.95 -3.56
C SER A 34 -1.42 -5.66 -3.30
N GLY A 35 -2.01 -4.67 -3.98
CA GLY A 35 -3.42 -4.29 -3.84
C GLY A 35 -3.69 -3.29 -2.71
N GLN A 36 -2.66 -2.81 -2.02
CA GLN A 36 -2.81 -1.79 -0.96
C GLN A 36 -3.36 -0.48 -1.52
N SER A 37 -2.86 -0.04 -2.69
CA SER A 37 -3.38 1.16 -3.35
C SER A 37 -4.86 1.02 -3.75
N ALA A 38 -5.25 -0.16 -4.22
CA ALA A 38 -6.66 -0.44 -4.57
C ALA A 38 -7.57 -0.43 -3.31
N GLY A 39 -7.08 -0.95 -2.18
CA GLY A 39 -7.79 -0.86 -0.91
C GLY A 39 -8.03 0.58 -0.46
N LEU A 40 -7.03 1.47 -0.61
CA LEU A 40 -7.18 2.89 -0.30
C LEU A 40 -8.17 3.60 -1.26
N GLU A 41 -8.23 3.19 -2.52
CA GLU A 41 -9.21 3.70 -3.48
C GLU A 41 -10.65 3.31 -3.09
N ILE A 42 -10.86 2.08 -2.62
CA ILE A 42 -12.17 1.65 -2.08
C ILE A 42 -12.57 2.53 -0.89
N VAL A 43 -11.66 2.74 0.07
CA VAL A 43 -11.90 3.64 1.21
C VAL A 43 -12.22 5.06 0.74
N LYS A 44 -11.49 5.58 -0.25
CA LYS A 44 -11.75 6.89 -0.84
C LYS A 44 -13.18 6.97 -1.40
N ASN A 45 -13.57 5.97 -2.18
CA ASN A 45 -14.87 5.91 -2.82
C ASN A 45 -16.00 5.82 -1.79
N ASP A 46 -15.85 4.97 -0.78
CA ASP A 46 -16.83 4.79 0.30
C ASP A 46 -17.02 6.09 1.09
N LEU A 47 -15.93 6.75 1.48
CA LEU A 47 -15.99 8.02 2.20
C LEU A 47 -16.61 9.13 1.33
N SER A 48 -16.28 9.18 0.05
CA SER A 48 -16.78 10.20 -0.89
C SER A 48 -18.23 9.97 -1.32
N SER A 49 -18.74 8.74 -1.21
CA SER A 49 -20.13 8.39 -1.58
C SER A 49 -21.17 9.06 -0.68
N ASN A 50 -20.80 9.39 0.56
CA ASN A 50 -21.68 9.99 1.57
C ASN A 50 -21.62 11.53 1.60
N VAL A 51 -20.83 12.16 0.72
CA VAL A 51 -20.61 13.61 0.71
C VAL A 51 -21.58 14.30 -0.25
N PRO A 52 -22.25 15.40 0.16
CA PRO A 52 -23.11 16.20 -0.73
C PRO A 52 -22.38 16.64 -2.00
N ALA A 53 -23.07 16.61 -3.14
CA ALA A 53 -22.48 16.83 -4.46
C ALA A 53 -21.73 18.18 -4.55
N GLU A 54 -22.27 19.24 -3.94
CA GLU A 54 -21.64 20.56 -3.93
C GLU A 54 -20.34 20.64 -3.11
N LYS A 55 -20.10 19.69 -2.20
CA LYS A 55 -18.87 19.62 -1.38
C LYS A 55 -17.89 18.54 -1.85
N LYS A 56 -18.36 17.62 -2.70
CA LYS A 56 -17.64 16.39 -3.06
C LYS A 56 -16.25 16.67 -3.65
N VAL A 57 -16.13 17.61 -4.58
CA VAL A 57 -14.84 17.95 -5.22
C VAL A 57 -13.83 18.50 -4.20
N ALA A 58 -14.27 19.37 -3.29
CA ALA A 58 -13.39 19.93 -2.26
C ALA A 58 -12.95 18.84 -1.27
N PHE A 59 -13.89 18.01 -0.84
CA PHE A 59 -13.62 16.88 0.04
C PHE A 59 -12.65 15.87 -0.59
N GLU A 60 -12.87 15.44 -1.84
CA GLU A 60 -12.00 14.50 -2.54
C GLU A 60 -10.57 15.02 -2.65
N LYS A 61 -10.39 16.33 -2.88
CA LYS A 61 -9.07 16.96 -2.91
C LYS A 61 -8.37 16.90 -1.56
N GLU A 62 -9.06 17.22 -0.47
CA GLU A 62 -8.49 17.13 0.88
C GLU A 62 -8.19 15.68 1.28
N LEU A 63 -9.09 14.77 0.91
CA LEU A 63 -8.93 13.34 1.15
C LEU A 63 -7.72 12.79 0.37
N ASP A 64 -7.50 13.21 -0.88
CA ASP A 64 -6.33 12.82 -1.66
C ASP A 64 -5.01 13.26 -0.99
N VAL A 65 -4.95 14.47 -0.43
CA VAL A 65 -3.79 14.93 0.34
C VAL A 65 -3.59 14.05 1.58
N SER A 66 -4.66 13.75 2.31
CA SER A 66 -4.59 12.89 3.50
C SER A 66 -4.13 11.47 3.16
N LEU A 67 -4.67 10.86 2.10
CA LEU A 67 -4.31 9.52 1.66
C LEU A 67 -2.87 9.47 1.14
N ASN A 68 -2.42 10.51 0.43
CA ASN A 68 -1.02 10.61 0.02
C ASN A 68 -0.09 10.67 1.23
N ASN A 69 -0.39 11.45 2.27
CA ASN A 69 0.41 11.49 3.50
C ASN A 69 0.49 10.13 4.19
N LEU A 70 -0.60 9.35 4.17
CA LEU A 70 -0.61 7.97 4.67
C LEU A 70 0.33 7.09 3.84
N ILE A 71 0.26 7.16 2.51
CA ILE A 71 1.13 6.40 1.59
C ILE A 71 2.60 6.76 1.82
N GLU A 72 2.93 8.04 2.00
CA GLU A 72 4.31 8.47 2.32
C GLU A 72 4.79 7.85 3.63
N SER A 73 3.96 7.90 4.67
CA SER A 73 4.31 7.37 6.00
C SER A 73 4.48 5.85 5.99
N LEU A 74 3.61 5.14 5.26
CA LEU A 74 3.76 3.70 5.06
C LEU A 74 5.02 3.38 4.25
N ALA A 75 5.34 4.19 3.24
CA ALA A 75 6.55 3.97 2.47
C ALA A 75 7.82 4.14 3.33
N ASP A 76 7.85 5.14 4.22
CA ASP A 76 8.93 5.34 5.17
C ASP A 76 9.09 4.15 6.14
N LEU A 77 7.98 3.57 6.62
CA LEU A 77 8.01 2.34 7.44
C LEU A 77 8.60 1.16 6.65
N TYR A 78 8.19 0.95 5.41
CA TYR A 78 8.75 -0.13 4.59
C TYR A 78 10.25 0.08 4.31
N MET A 79 10.68 1.33 4.14
CA MET A 79 12.11 1.66 3.97
C MET A 79 12.92 1.45 5.26
N SER A 80 12.30 1.39 6.44
CA SER A 80 13.00 1.04 7.69
C SER A 80 13.14 -0.46 7.90
N GLU A 81 12.21 -1.25 7.36
CA GLU A 81 12.16 -2.70 7.56
C GLU A 81 12.80 -3.51 6.42
N PHE A 82 12.83 -2.95 5.21
CA PHE A 82 13.37 -3.61 4.03
C PHE A 82 14.54 -2.82 3.46
N THR A 83 15.44 -3.53 2.78
CA THR A 83 16.43 -2.91 1.90
C THR A 83 15.80 -2.60 0.54
N HIS A 84 16.40 -1.65 -0.19
CA HIS A 84 15.96 -1.32 -1.54
C HIS A 84 16.02 -2.54 -2.48
N GLU A 85 17.04 -3.39 -2.31
CA GLU A 85 17.20 -4.58 -3.14
C GLU A 85 16.11 -5.61 -2.89
N GLU A 86 15.67 -5.82 -1.63
CA GLU A 86 14.57 -6.72 -1.32
C GLU A 86 13.25 -6.22 -1.93
N ILE A 87 12.97 -4.91 -1.86
CA ILE A 87 11.78 -4.34 -2.52
C ILE A 87 11.85 -4.50 -4.04
N LYS A 88 13.02 -4.34 -4.66
CA LYS A 88 13.20 -4.63 -6.10
C LYS A 88 12.92 -6.08 -6.44
N GLN A 89 13.38 -7.02 -5.61
CA GLN A 89 13.10 -8.44 -5.81
C GLN A 89 11.62 -8.77 -5.67
N ILE A 90 10.94 -8.16 -4.69
CA ILE A 90 9.48 -8.28 -4.52
C ILE A 90 8.76 -7.74 -5.76
N ASN A 91 9.12 -6.55 -6.24
CA ASN A 91 8.56 -5.97 -7.46
C ASN A 91 8.81 -6.88 -8.68
N ALA A 92 10.01 -7.43 -8.83
CA ALA A 92 10.34 -8.36 -9.90
C ALA A 92 9.46 -9.63 -9.86
N PHE A 93 9.16 -10.16 -8.65
CA PHE A 93 8.19 -11.25 -8.50
C PHE A 93 6.80 -10.84 -9.03
N TYR A 94 6.30 -9.66 -8.65
CA TYR A 94 5.00 -9.18 -9.12
C TYR A 94 4.94 -8.93 -10.63
N GLU A 95 6.08 -8.66 -11.28
CA GLU A 95 6.17 -8.50 -12.72
C GLU A 95 6.12 -9.82 -13.52
N THR A 96 6.34 -10.96 -12.86
CA THR A 96 6.19 -12.30 -13.47
C THR A 96 4.74 -12.59 -13.86
N PRO A 97 4.48 -13.57 -14.76
CA PRO A 97 3.12 -13.97 -15.10
C PRO A 97 2.27 -14.38 -13.89
N VAL A 98 2.87 -15.08 -12.91
CA VAL A 98 2.16 -15.49 -11.69
C VAL A 98 1.92 -14.32 -10.74
N GLY A 99 2.87 -13.40 -10.61
CA GLY A 99 2.72 -12.18 -9.80
C GLY A 99 1.62 -11.25 -10.33
N LYS A 100 1.55 -11.08 -11.66
CA LYS A 100 0.47 -10.35 -12.33
C LYS A 100 -0.89 -11.04 -12.15
N LYS A 101 -0.91 -12.38 -12.22
CA LYS A 101 -2.13 -13.15 -11.94
C LYS A 101 -2.56 -12.97 -10.49
N LEU A 102 -1.64 -12.98 -9.53
CA LEU A 102 -1.94 -12.74 -8.12
C LEU A 102 -2.55 -11.35 -7.93
N SER A 103 -1.89 -10.31 -8.44
CA SER A 103 -2.36 -8.92 -8.36
C SER A 103 -3.78 -8.77 -8.93
N SER A 104 -4.05 -9.33 -10.11
CA SER A 104 -5.39 -9.25 -10.75
C SER A 104 -6.46 -10.10 -10.06
N LYS A 105 -6.07 -11.03 -9.16
CA LYS A 105 -6.99 -11.85 -8.39
C LYS A 105 -7.24 -11.34 -6.98
N ASN A 106 -6.52 -10.31 -6.51
CA ASN A 106 -6.64 -9.81 -5.15
C ASN A 106 -8.08 -9.48 -4.74
N GLU A 107 -8.81 -8.70 -5.55
CA GLU A 107 -10.20 -8.34 -5.25
C GLU A 107 -11.12 -9.57 -5.20
N PHE A 108 -11.00 -10.46 -6.20
CA PHE A 108 -11.76 -11.71 -6.23
C PHE A 108 -11.49 -12.59 -5.02
N LEU A 109 -10.21 -12.75 -4.64
CA LEU A 109 -9.80 -13.56 -3.50
C LEU A 109 -10.26 -12.96 -2.17
N LEU A 110 -10.21 -11.63 -2.04
CA LEU A 110 -10.71 -10.92 -0.85
C LEU A 110 -12.21 -11.12 -0.69
N ASN A 111 -12.99 -10.87 -1.74
CA ASN A 111 -14.45 -11.03 -1.73
C ASN A 111 -14.85 -12.47 -1.45
N LYS A 112 -14.19 -13.45 -2.11
CA LYS A 112 -14.47 -14.87 -1.87
C LYS A 112 -14.04 -15.32 -0.47
N GLY A 113 -12.95 -14.76 0.06
CA GLY A 113 -12.50 -15.00 1.42
C GLY A 113 -13.51 -14.52 2.45
N GLN A 114 -14.12 -13.35 2.25
CA GLN A 114 -15.19 -12.84 3.12
C GLN A 114 -16.41 -13.77 3.13
N GLU A 115 -16.86 -14.23 1.95
CA GLU A 115 -17.96 -15.20 1.82
C GLU A 115 -17.68 -16.49 2.61
N ILE A 116 -16.51 -17.10 2.38
CA ILE A 116 -16.08 -18.33 3.07
C ILE A 116 -15.98 -18.10 4.59
N SER A 117 -15.45 -16.95 5.03
CA SER A 117 -15.35 -16.61 6.45
C SER A 117 -16.72 -16.42 7.11
N GLY A 118 -17.70 -15.91 6.36
CA GLY A 118 -19.08 -15.77 6.80
C GLY A 118 -19.76 -17.13 6.99
N GLU A 119 -19.59 -18.05 6.02
CA GLU A 119 -20.08 -19.43 6.13
C GLU A 119 -19.49 -20.14 7.35
N TRP A 120 -18.17 -20.02 7.54
CA TRP A 120 -17.49 -20.58 8.70
C TRP A 120 -18.00 -19.99 10.02
N SER A 121 -18.20 -18.66 10.08
CA SER A 121 -18.71 -17.99 11.28
C SER A 121 -20.13 -18.45 11.66
N GLN A 122 -21.00 -18.75 10.68
CA GLN A 122 -22.32 -19.31 10.93
C GLN A 122 -22.21 -20.70 11.55
N GLY A 123 -21.39 -21.57 10.96
CA GLY A 123 -21.13 -22.91 11.51
C GLY A 123 -20.51 -22.87 12.92
N LEU A 124 -19.68 -21.87 13.21
CA LEU A 124 -19.13 -21.66 14.56
C LEU A 124 -20.23 -21.31 15.58
N ILE A 125 -21.17 -20.42 15.22
CA ILE A 125 -22.30 -20.06 16.10
C ILE A 125 -23.14 -21.31 16.41
N GLU A 126 -23.44 -22.14 15.40
CA GLU A 126 -24.16 -23.41 15.59
C GLU A 126 -23.41 -24.38 16.51
N LEU A 127 -22.10 -24.53 16.30
CA LEU A 127 -21.24 -25.35 17.15
C LEU A 127 -21.31 -24.90 18.60
N MET A 128 -21.10 -23.60 18.85
CA MET A 128 -21.14 -23.04 20.21
C MET A 128 -22.54 -23.22 20.84
N GLY A 129 -23.61 -23.05 20.06
CA GLY A 129 -24.98 -23.27 20.53
C GLY A 129 -25.26 -24.68 21.04
N ARG A 130 -24.56 -25.71 20.53
CA ARG A 130 -24.66 -27.10 21.05
C ARG A 130 -24.02 -27.31 22.42
N TYR A 131 -23.12 -26.43 22.84
CA TYR A 131 -22.37 -26.57 24.10
C TYR A 131 -22.72 -25.48 25.13
N MET A 132 -23.48 -24.46 24.73
CA MET A 132 -23.92 -23.37 25.61
C MET A 132 -25.38 -23.53 26.08
N ASN A 133 -26.05 -24.63 25.72
CA ASN A 133 -27.37 -25.04 26.20
C ASN A 133 -27.30 -26.39 26.91
#